data_AF-A0A519MTX7-F1
#
_entry.id   AF-A0A519MTX7-F1
#
_cell.length_a   1.000
_cell.length_b   1.000
_cell.length_c   1.000
_cell.angle_alpha   90.00
_cell.angle_beta   90.00
_cell.angle_gamma   90.00
#
_symmetry.space_group_name_H-M   'P 1'
#
loop_
_entity.id
_entity.type
_entity.pdbx_description
1 polymer ?
#
loop_
_entity_poly.entity_id
_entity_poly.type
_entity_poly.pdbx_seq_one_letter_code
_entity_poly.pdbx_strand_id
1 'polypeptide(L)' 'GIEWCIAQSRELIKAGIPVLHYYSMGKSDNIKAIAEKVF' A
#
# COMPACT_ATOMS: atom_id res chain seq x y z
N GLY A 1 -9.08 -6.92 0.45
CA GLY A 1 -7.68 -7.15 0.02
C GLY A 1 -6.95 -5.84 -0.07
N ILE A 2 -7.44 -4.97 -0.96
CA ILE A 2 -7.05 -3.55 -1.05
C ILE A 2 -7.22 -2.84 0.30
N GLU A 3 -8.36 -3.01 0.97
CA GLU A 3 -8.68 -2.35 2.24
C GLU A 3 -7.67 -2.74 3.34
N TRP A 4 -7.35 -4.03 3.41
CA TRP A 4 -6.36 -4.56 4.33
C TRP A 4 -4.97 -4.00 4.04
N CYS A 5 -4.57 -3.96 2.77
CA CYS A 5 -3.27 -3.41 2.38
C CYS A 5 -3.17 -1.91 2.69
N ILE A 6 -4.24 -1.14 2.51
CA ILE A 6 -4.29 0.28 2.91
C ILE A 6 -4.12 0.42 4.43
N ALA A 7 -4.83 -0.37 5.23
CA ALA A 7 -4.72 -0.35 6.68
C ALA A 7 -3.28 -0.66 7.14
N GLN A 8 -2.70 -1.75 6.65
CA GLN A 8 -1.33 -2.14 6.97
C GLN A 8 -0.31 -1.07 6.53
N SER A 9 -0.48 -0.49 5.34
CA SER A 9 0.42 0.54 4.83
C SER A 9 0.43 1.78 5.74
N ARG A 10 -0.74 2.20 6.24
CA ARG A 10 -0.85 3.30 7.20
C ARG A 10 -0.21 2.98 8.53
N GLU A 11 -0.34 1.74 9.03
CA GLU A 11 0.33 1.30 10.25
C GLU A 11 1.85 1.34 10.12
N LEU A 12 2.40 0.88 8.99
CA LEU A 12 3.83 0.91 8.71
C LEU A 12 4.37 2.35 8.56
N ILE A 13 3.63 3.23 7.89
CA ILE A 13 3.98 4.66 7.79
C ILE A 13 3.97 5.30 9.18
N LYS A 14 2.94 5.02 10.01
CA LYS A 14 2.87 5.51 11.38
C LYS A 14 4.02 4.98 12.26
N ALA A 15 4.49 3.77 12.00
CA ALA A 15 5.67 3.18 12.64
C ALA A 15 7.01 3.77 12.14
N GLY A 16 6.98 4.70 11.19
CA GLY A 16 8.17 5.40 10.70
C GLY A 16 8.94 4.64 9.62
N ILE A 17 8.33 3.65 8.95
CA ILE A 17 8.98 2.94 7.84
C ILE A 17 9.11 3.89 6.65
N PRO A 18 10.33 4.07 6.08
CA PRO A 18 10.57 5.11 5.09
C PRO A 18 10.04 4.78 3.69
N VAL A 19 9.87 3.50 3.36
CA VAL A 19 9.49 3.04 2.02
C VAL A 19 8.58 1.81 2.09
N LEU A 20 7.56 1.76 1.24
CA LEU A 20 6.71 0.59 1.01
C LEU A 20 6.87 0.10 -0.44
N HIS A 21 7.31 -1.16 -0.62
CA HIS A 21 7.42 -1.80 -1.92
C HIS A 21 6.31 -2.83 -2.11
N TYR A 22 5.59 -2.77 -3.23
CA TYR A 22 4.45 -3.64 -3.52
C TYR A 22 4.75 -4.59 -4.68
N TYR A 23 4.49 -5.88 -4.49
CA TYR A 23 4.52 -6.88 -5.56
C TYR A 23 3.18 -6.89 -6.31
N SER A 24 3.14 -6.27 -7.50
CA SER A 24 1.92 -6.19 -8.32
C SER A 24 1.52 -7.51 -8.97
N MET A 25 2.45 -8.47 -9.08
CA MET A 25 2.25 -9.75 -9.77
C MET A 25 1.67 -9.57 -11.18
N GLY A 26 2.09 -8.51 -11.88
CA GLY A 26 1.59 -8.15 -13.22
C GLY A 26 0.23 -7.46 -13.26
N LYS A 27 -0.36 -7.08 -12.11
CA LYS A 27 -1.65 -6.40 -11.99
C LYS A 27 -1.51 -5.08 -11.23
N SER A 28 -1.33 -3.98 -11.95
CA SER A 28 -1.05 -2.66 -11.37
C SER A 28 -2.26 -1.96 -10.75
N ASP A 29 -3.48 -2.25 -11.21
CA ASP A 29 -4.67 -1.47 -10.84
C ASP A 29 -4.95 -1.50 -9.34
N ASN A 30 -4.76 -2.65 -8.71
CA ASN A 30 -4.90 -2.79 -7.25
C ASN A 30 -3.86 -1.94 -6.51
N ILE A 31 -2.61 -1.93 -6.96
CA ILE A 31 -1.53 -1.17 -6.32
C ILE A 31 -1.75 0.33 -6.49
N LYS A 32 -2.21 0.75 -7.68
CA LYS A 32 -2.58 2.15 -7.92
C LYS A 32 -3.70 2.59 -6.97
N ALA A 33 -4.77 1.80 -6.85
CA ALA A 33 -5.88 2.11 -5.95
C ALA A 33 -5.45 2.16 -4.47
N ILE A 34 -4.50 1.32 -4.05
CA ILE A 34 -3.92 1.38 -2.69
C ILE A 34 -3.10 2.66 -2.53
N ALA A 35 -2.19 2.94 -3.46
CA ALA A 35 -1.29 4.09 -3.38
C ALA A 35 -2.06 5.43 -3.31
N GLU A 36 -3.12 5.60 -4.13
CA GLU A 36 -3.98 6.80 -4.13
C GLU A 36 -4.71 7.06 -2.79
N LYS A 37 -4.79 6.08 -1.90
CA LYS A 37 -5.43 6.22 -0.57
C LYS A 37 -4.41 6.34 0.57
N VAL A 38 -3.14 6.10 0.28
CA VAL A 38 -2.05 6.05 1.25
C VAL A 38 -1.12 7.26 1.10
N PHE A 39 -0.88 7.72 -0.12
CA PHE A 39 -0.02 8.85 -0.50
C PHE A 39 -0.81 9.91 -1.26
#